data_AF-A0A7M2X342-F1
#
_entry.id   AF-A0A7M2X342-F1
#
_cell.length_a   1.000
_cell.length_b   1.000
_cell.length_c   1.000
_cell.angle_alpha   90.00
_cell.angle_beta   90.00
_cell.angle_gamma   90.00
#
_symmetry.space_group_name_H-M   'P 1'
#
loop_
_entity.id
_entity.type
_entity.pdbx_description
1 polymer ?
#
loop_
_entity_poly.entity_id
_entity_poly.type
_entity_poly.pdbx_seq_one_letter_code
_entity_poly.pdbx_strand_id
1 'polypeptide(L)'
;MRRLLKLFALSSLLSVTGCLELMQAYTLNPDGSGKVVIDTVTPARNQFAPQDKPQKPEDIVKEAIQERISGGAGIDAWSDISCELTKEGKIHFRGTAYFSDINALKADNGGGGGDLSWTKQGDAMVLMMKSKNEGQAGQPVPDAEVDQQVQQEKMQYQQMKPMMAAMFDGMKVEISARLPGKVAEANIFTQKDNVATLQITGKQMMAAMEKINGDDKLLKAKIKAGKGKGEDDFMFEQIFGKKGPAQVKVTGANAPLFDYKAEVAKAKAGEAAMFKNLGVTPPAK
;
A
#
# COMPACT_ATOMS: atom_id res chain seq x y z
N MET A 1 1.88 43.50 41.58
CA MET A 1 1.20 42.20 41.67
C MET A 1 0.23 42.08 40.50
N ARG A 2 0.33 40.99 39.71
CA ARG A 2 -0.69 40.44 38.79
C ARG A 2 -1.08 41.32 37.58
N ARG A 3 -0.61 41.00 36.36
CA ARG A 3 -1.01 39.89 35.44
C ARG A 3 -2.11 40.33 34.45
N LEU A 4 -1.87 39.98 33.19
CA LEU A 4 -2.77 39.54 32.11
C LEU A 4 -2.76 40.43 30.86
N LEU A 5 -1.85 40.18 29.92
CA LEU A 5 -1.95 39.21 28.79
C LEU A 5 -3.06 39.60 27.79
N LYS A 6 -2.67 40.35 26.75
CA LYS A 6 -3.47 40.53 25.53
C LYS A 6 -3.20 39.35 24.58
N LEU A 7 -4.13 38.40 24.55
CA LEU A 7 -4.56 37.63 23.36
C LEU A 7 -4.90 38.62 22.22
N PHE A 8 -4.81 38.38 20.91
CA PHE A 8 -4.80 37.20 20.05
C PHE A 8 -4.45 37.70 18.63
N ALA A 9 -3.65 36.95 17.86
CA ALA A 9 -3.73 36.83 16.39
C ALA A 9 -2.57 35.94 15.89
N LEU A 10 -2.53 34.70 16.37
CA LEU A 10 -1.70 33.68 15.73
C LEU A 10 -2.60 32.96 14.73
N SER A 11 -2.58 33.43 13.49
CA SER A 11 -3.13 32.74 12.34
C SER A 11 -2.48 31.36 12.27
N SER A 12 -3.23 30.34 12.67
CA SER A 12 -2.85 28.95 12.53
C SER A 12 -2.79 28.62 11.04
N LEU A 13 -1.57 28.60 10.49
CA LEU A 13 -1.24 27.79 9.32
C LEU A 13 -1.66 26.35 9.64
N LEU A 14 -2.84 25.95 9.18
CA LEU A 14 -3.22 24.55 9.09
C LEU A 14 -2.40 23.96 7.94
N SER A 15 -1.22 23.46 8.27
CA SER A 15 -0.46 22.58 7.39
C SER A 15 -1.32 21.34 7.13
N VAL A 16 -1.97 21.29 5.97
CA VAL A 16 -2.61 20.08 5.46
C VAL A 16 -1.48 19.12 5.06
N THR A 17 -0.95 18.38 6.04
CA THR A 17 0.03 17.33 5.77
C THR A 17 -0.71 16.08 5.31
N GLY A 18 -0.42 15.65 4.09
CA GLY A 18 -1.06 14.52 3.41
C GLY A 18 -0.61 13.17 3.95
N CYS A 19 -0.66 12.93 5.27
CA CYS A 19 -0.22 11.67 5.85
C CYS A 19 -1.07 10.50 5.29
N LEU A 20 -0.46 9.73 4.38
CA LEU A 20 -0.98 8.45 3.91
C LEU A 20 -0.39 7.35 4.80
N GLU A 21 -1.24 6.73 5.61
CA GLU A 21 -0.86 5.53 6.35
C GLU A 21 -1.59 4.34 5.77
N LEU A 22 -0.86 3.32 5.35
CA LEU A 22 -1.38 2.06 4.82
C LEU A 22 -0.76 0.93 5.63
N MET A 23 -1.58 0.23 6.40
CA MET A 23 -1.19 -0.99 7.09
C MET A 23 -2.03 -2.15 6.56
N GLN A 24 -1.35 -3.23 6.19
CA GLN A 24 -1.98 -4.48 5.77
C GLN A 24 -1.39 -5.62 6.57
N ALA A 25 -2.26 -6.39 7.23
CA ALA A 25 -1.88 -7.55 8.00
C ALA A 25 -2.55 -8.80 7.44
N TYR A 26 -1.80 -9.55 6.64
CA TYR A 26 -2.20 -10.81 6.05
C TYR A 26 -2.02 -11.96 7.04
N THR A 27 -2.98 -12.87 7.06
CA THR A 27 -2.84 -14.21 7.64
C THR A 27 -3.14 -15.22 6.54
N LEU A 28 -2.15 -16.04 6.18
CA LEU A 28 -2.23 -16.96 5.05
C LEU A 28 -2.24 -18.41 5.49
N ASN A 29 -3.11 -19.19 4.88
CA ASN A 29 -3.09 -20.64 4.93
C ASN A 29 -2.20 -21.22 3.84
N PRO A 30 -1.77 -22.49 3.97
CA PRO A 30 -0.89 -23.15 3.02
C PRO A 30 -1.44 -23.16 1.59
N ASP A 31 -2.75 -23.25 1.44
CA ASP A 31 -3.48 -23.34 0.17
C ASP A 31 -3.66 -21.98 -0.53
N GLY A 32 -3.17 -20.88 0.06
CA GLY A 32 -3.32 -19.52 -0.48
C GLY A 32 -4.61 -18.81 -0.04
N SER A 33 -5.50 -19.50 0.68
CA SER A 33 -6.62 -18.86 1.35
C SER A 33 -6.14 -18.01 2.53
N GLY A 34 -6.90 -17.01 2.91
CA GLY A 34 -6.44 -16.10 3.93
C GLY A 34 -7.44 -15.01 4.31
N LYS A 35 -6.94 -14.11 5.15
CA LYS A 35 -7.58 -12.85 5.46
C LYS A 35 -6.54 -11.74 5.52
N VAL A 36 -6.97 -10.53 5.19
CA VAL A 36 -6.17 -9.31 5.32
C VAL A 36 -6.95 -8.30 6.15
N VAL A 37 -6.32 -7.80 7.21
CA VAL A 37 -6.80 -6.59 7.89
C VAL A 37 -6.19 -5.41 7.16
N ILE A 38 -7.05 -4.55 6.63
CA ILE A 38 -6.69 -3.31 5.95
C ILE A 38 -6.99 -2.18 6.92
N ASP A 39 -6.00 -1.35 7.22
CA ASP A 39 -6.11 -0.18 8.09
C ASP A 39 -5.42 0.99 7.39
N THR A 40 -6.20 1.98 6.97
CA THR A 40 -5.70 3.09 6.14
C THR A 40 -6.18 4.43 6.60
N VAL A 41 -5.28 5.40 6.62
CA VAL A 41 -5.58 6.83 6.74
C VAL A 41 -5.25 7.49 5.41
N THR A 42 -6.26 8.01 4.73
CA THR A 42 -6.12 8.66 3.42
C THR A 42 -6.80 10.03 3.41
N PRO A 43 -6.40 10.96 2.53
CA PRO A 43 -7.15 12.19 2.32
C PRO A 43 -8.61 11.87 1.98
N ALA A 44 -9.55 12.63 2.55
CA ALA A 44 -10.99 12.39 2.34
C ALA A 44 -11.48 12.69 0.91
N ARG A 45 -10.68 13.42 0.14
CA ARG A 45 -10.93 13.72 -1.27
C ARG A 45 -9.60 13.67 -2.02
N ASN A 46 -9.69 13.33 -3.30
CA ASN A 46 -8.59 13.62 -4.23
C ASN A 46 -8.41 15.13 -4.26
N GLN A 47 -7.33 15.61 -3.65
CA GLN A 47 -7.03 17.05 -3.51
C GLN A 47 -6.90 17.75 -4.86
N PHE A 48 -6.76 16.97 -5.94
CA PHE A 48 -6.58 17.40 -7.31
C PHE A 48 -7.86 17.34 -8.17
N ALA A 49 -8.97 16.81 -7.65
CA ALA A 49 -10.24 16.79 -8.37
C ALA A 49 -11.01 18.12 -8.20
N PRO A 50 -11.78 18.57 -9.22
CA PRO A 50 -12.65 19.73 -9.07
C PRO A 50 -13.58 19.56 -7.87
N GLN A 51 -13.64 20.56 -7.00
CA GLN A 51 -14.52 20.50 -5.84
C GLN A 51 -15.95 20.77 -6.26
N ASP A 52 -16.68 19.70 -6.58
CA ASP A 52 -18.13 19.76 -6.56
C ASP A 52 -18.64 19.93 -5.11
N LYS A 53 -19.87 20.42 -5.04
CA LYS A 53 -20.61 20.96 -3.88
C LYS A 53 -20.23 20.37 -2.50
N PRO A 54 -20.42 21.14 -1.42
CA PRO A 54 -20.21 20.64 -0.05
C PRO A 54 -21.00 19.34 0.16
N GLN A 55 -20.30 18.23 0.39
CA GLN A 55 -20.90 16.97 0.83
C GLN A 55 -20.94 16.94 2.35
N LYS A 56 -21.93 16.24 2.90
CA LYS A 56 -21.97 16.00 4.34
C LYS A 56 -20.87 14.99 4.71
N PRO A 57 -20.27 15.09 5.92
CA PRO A 57 -19.26 14.12 6.38
C PRO A 57 -19.71 12.65 6.25
N GLU A 58 -20.99 12.38 6.52
CA GLU A 58 -21.59 11.05 6.40
C GLU A 58 -21.55 10.50 4.96
N ASP A 59 -21.72 11.36 3.96
CA ASP A 59 -21.71 10.97 2.55
C ASP A 59 -20.27 10.63 2.12
N ILE A 60 -19.29 11.42 2.55
CA ILE A 60 -17.86 11.17 2.30
C ILE A 60 -17.44 9.82 2.87
N VAL A 61 -17.84 9.52 4.11
CA VAL A 61 -17.52 8.24 4.77
C VAL A 61 -18.17 7.07 4.04
N LYS A 62 -19.43 7.20 3.63
CA LYS A 62 -20.15 6.15 2.87
C LYS A 62 -19.52 5.91 1.51
N GLU A 63 -19.19 6.97 0.78
CA GLU A 63 -18.51 6.89 -0.52
C GLU A 63 -17.16 6.19 -0.39
N ALA A 64 -16.35 6.56 0.62
CA ALA A 64 -15.06 5.93 0.85
C ALA A 64 -15.17 4.43 1.22
N ILE A 65 -16.18 4.04 2.01
CA ILE A 65 -16.45 2.62 2.27
C ILE A 65 -16.85 1.93 0.96
N GLN A 66 -17.80 2.51 0.21
CA GLN A 66 -18.35 1.92 -1.00
C GLN A 66 -17.26 1.69 -2.06
N GLU A 67 -16.42 2.70 -2.30
CA GLU A 67 -15.27 2.61 -3.20
C GLU A 67 -14.36 1.45 -2.79
N ARG A 68 -14.02 1.35 -1.50
CA ARG A 68 -13.12 0.31 -1.00
C ARG A 68 -13.69 -1.11 -1.14
N ILE A 69 -14.95 -1.31 -0.76
CA ILE A 69 -15.56 -2.65 -0.79
C ILE A 69 -15.90 -3.09 -2.21
N SER A 70 -16.15 -2.15 -3.12
CA SER A 70 -16.46 -2.44 -4.53
C SER A 70 -15.23 -2.51 -5.43
N GLY A 71 -14.12 -1.86 -5.07
CA GLY A 71 -12.86 -1.91 -5.84
C GLY A 71 -12.08 -3.22 -5.67
N GLY A 72 -12.43 -4.02 -4.65
CA GLY A 72 -11.77 -5.29 -4.39
C GLY A 72 -12.22 -6.43 -5.32
N ALA A 73 -11.28 -7.19 -5.89
CA ALA A 73 -11.55 -8.46 -6.55
C ALA A 73 -10.95 -9.64 -5.77
N GLY A 74 -11.56 -10.82 -5.88
CA GLY A 74 -11.11 -12.02 -5.18
C GLY A 74 -11.44 -12.03 -3.68
N ILE A 75 -12.38 -11.20 -3.24
CA ILE A 75 -12.84 -11.13 -1.84
C ILE A 75 -14.14 -11.94 -1.70
N ASP A 76 -14.12 -12.93 -0.80
CA ASP A 76 -15.26 -13.82 -0.55
C ASP A 76 -16.24 -13.26 0.48
N ALA A 77 -15.75 -12.48 1.43
CA ALA A 77 -16.53 -11.81 2.47
C ALA A 77 -15.74 -10.66 3.11
N TRP A 78 -16.47 -9.71 3.68
CA TRP A 78 -15.95 -8.67 4.56
C TRP A 78 -16.44 -8.86 6.00
N SER A 79 -15.61 -8.48 6.98
CA SER A 79 -16.01 -8.30 8.38
C SER A 79 -15.35 -7.09 9.01
N ASP A 80 -15.89 -6.65 10.15
CA ASP A 80 -15.28 -5.63 11.03
C ASP A 80 -14.95 -4.32 10.32
N ILE A 81 -15.82 -3.89 9.39
CA ILE A 81 -15.65 -2.61 8.69
C ILE A 81 -16.00 -1.45 9.63
N SER A 82 -15.08 -0.50 9.73
CA SER A 82 -15.28 0.81 10.35
C SER A 82 -14.66 1.90 9.47
N CYS A 83 -15.30 3.06 9.39
CA CYS A 83 -14.76 4.20 8.66
C CYS A 83 -15.17 5.49 9.39
N GLU A 84 -14.22 6.40 9.58
CA GLU A 84 -14.47 7.70 10.20
C GLU A 84 -13.76 8.85 9.48
N LEU A 85 -14.38 10.03 9.52
CA LEU A 85 -13.71 11.27 9.16
C LEU A 85 -12.99 11.80 10.40
N THR A 86 -11.67 11.71 10.39
CA THR A 86 -10.81 12.21 11.47
C THR A 86 -10.97 13.72 11.65
N LYS A 87 -10.53 14.25 12.81
CA LYS A 87 -10.52 15.69 13.09
C LYS A 87 -9.69 16.51 12.09
N GLU A 88 -8.76 15.85 11.40
CA GLU A 88 -7.89 16.42 10.37
C GLU A 88 -8.54 16.40 8.97
N GLY A 89 -9.78 15.93 8.86
CA GLY A 89 -10.48 15.81 7.57
C GLY A 89 -9.94 14.67 6.69
N LYS A 90 -9.31 13.67 7.29
CA LYS A 90 -8.85 12.43 6.61
C LYS A 90 -9.84 11.30 6.87
N ILE A 91 -9.92 10.34 5.95
CA ILE A 91 -10.68 9.12 6.12
C ILE A 91 -9.78 8.07 6.76
N HIS A 92 -10.21 7.57 7.92
CA HIS A 92 -9.65 6.37 8.53
C HIS A 92 -10.58 5.20 8.24
N PHE A 93 -10.15 4.27 7.39
CA PHE A 93 -10.86 3.05 7.07
C PHE A 93 -10.15 1.85 7.70
N ARG A 94 -10.93 0.95 8.28
CA ARG A 94 -10.46 -0.36 8.72
C ARG A 94 -11.45 -1.45 8.35
N GLY A 95 -10.97 -2.60 7.91
CA GLY A 95 -11.81 -3.76 7.62
C GLY A 95 -11.01 -5.03 7.42
N THR A 96 -11.68 -6.17 7.57
CA THR A 96 -11.11 -7.50 7.30
C THR A 96 -11.71 -8.06 6.01
N ALA A 97 -10.87 -8.34 5.02
CA ALA A 97 -11.26 -9.02 3.80
C ALA A 97 -10.79 -10.48 3.82
N TYR A 98 -11.68 -11.41 3.51
CA TYR A 98 -11.39 -12.84 3.39
C TYR A 98 -11.28 -13.21 1.91
N PHE A 99 -10.32 -14.06 1.56
CA PHE A 99 -10.08 -14.48 0.19
C PHE A 99 -9.68 -15.95 0.14
N SER A 100 -10.14 -16.66 -0.89
CA SER A 100 -9.84 -18.08 -1.11
C SER A 100 -8.52 -18.28 -1.84
N ASP A 101 -8.06 -17.29 -2.61
CA ASP A 101 -6.77 -17.32 -3.30
C ASP A 101 -6.14 -15.92 -3.33
N ILE A 102 -5.01 -15.75 -2.63
CA ILE A 102 -4.23 -14.50 -2.64
C ILE A 102 -3.77 -14.10 -4.04
N ASN A 103 -3.57 -15.05 -4.96
CA ASN A 103 -3.12 -14.74 -6.31
C ASN A 103 -4.21 -14.10 -7.17
N ALA A 104 -5.49 -14.29 -6.79
CA ALA A 104 -6.66 -13.66 -7.39
C ALA A 104 -7.09 -12.38 -6.66
N LEU A 105 -6.54 -12.14 -5.45
CA LEU A 105 -6.86 -10.96 -4.66
C LEU A 105 -6.31 -9.70 -5.33
N LYS A 106 -7.22 -8.78 -5.66
CA LYS A 106 -6.91 -7.38 -5.97
C LYS A 106 -7.57 -6.54 -4.91
N ALA A 107 -6.88 -6.30 -3.80
CA ALA A 107 -7.37 -5.36 -2.81
C ALA A 107 -7.06 -3.94 -3.33
N ASP A 108 -8.07 -3.10 -3.50
CA ASP A 108 -7.82 -1.68 -3.75
C ASP A 108 -7.20 -1.09 -2.47
N ASN A 109 -5.89 -0.87 -2.53
CA ASN A 109 -5.05 -0.52 -1.39
C ASN A 109 -4.88 0.99 -1.25
N GLY A 110 -5.76 1.80 -1.87
CA GLY A 110 -5.58 3.26 -1.89
C GLY A 110 -4.29 3.67 -2.60
N GLY A 111 -3.92 2.94 -3.65
CA GLY A 111 -2.76 3.22 -4.52
C GLY A 111 -1.38 2.74 -4.03
N GLY A 112 -1.20 2.41 -2.74
CA GLY A 112 0.14 2.23 -2.15
C GLY A 112 0.64 0.79 -1.91
N GLY A 113 -0.24 -0.22 -1.89
CA GLY A 113 0.14 -1.63 -1.66
C GLY A 113 0.54 -2.34 -2.95
N GLY A 114 1.56 -3.20 -2.90
CA GLY A 114 1.91 -4.13 -3.98
C GLY A 114 1.06 -5.40 -3.91
N ASP A 115 0.80 -6.02 -5.06
CA ASP A 115 0.09 -7.30 -5.10
C ASP A 115 0.98 -8.40 -4.52
N LEU A 116 0.42 -9.31 -3.74
CA LEU A 116 1.15 -10.47 -3.24
C LEU A 116 0.88 -11.69 -4.11
N SER A 117 1.85 -12.57 -4.18
CA SER A 117 1.72 -13.91 -4.74
C SER A 117 2.16 -14.95 -3.74
N TRP A 118 1.54 -16.12 -3.81
CA TRP A 118 1.88 -17.26 -2.97
C TRP A 118 1.98 -18.50 -3.84
N THR A 119 3.19 -19.04 -3.95
CA THR A 119 3.50 -20.12 -4.88
C THR A 119 4.32 -21.23 -4.23
N LYS A 120 4.11 -22.47 -4.65
CA LYS A 120 4.92 -23.61 -4.23
C LYS A 120 6.17 -23.71 -5.11
N GLN A 121 7.34 -23.82 -4.49
CA GLN A 121 8.63 -24.03 -5.16
C GLN A 121 9.37 -25.19 -4.49
N GLY A 122 9.31 -26.37 -5.12
CA GLY A 122 9.80 -27.61 -4.50
C GLY A 122 9.05 -27.91 -3.19
N ASP A 123 9.80 -28.07 -2.10
CA ASP A 123 9.27 -28.32 -0.76
C ASP A 123 8.97 -27.03 0.04
N ALA A 124 9.17 -25.85 -0.57
CA ALA A 124 8.93 -24.57 0.06
C ALA A 124 7.71 -23.86 -0.53
N MET A 125 7.13 -22.96 0.27
CA MET A 125 6.19 -21.96 -0.21
C MET A 125 6.88 -20.59 -0.26
N VAL A 126 6.56 -19.78 -1.25
CA VAL A 126 7.17 -18.47 -1.47
C VAL A 126 6.09 -17.40 -1.55
N LEU A 127 6.15 -16.45 -0.61
CA LEU A 127 5.44 -15.18 -0.70
C LEU A 127 6.31 -14.20 -1.47
N MET A 128 5.76 -13.56 -2.49
CA MET A 128 6.49 -12.55 -3.26
C MET A 128 5.57 -11.37 -3.56
N MET A 129 6.08 -10.16 -3.39
CA MET A 129 5.38 -8.96 -3.85
C MET A 129 5.63 -8.80 -5.35
N LYS A 130 4.56 -8.83 -6.14
CA LYS A 130 4.58 -8.67 -7.59
C LYS A 130 4.93 -7.22 -7.94
N SER A 131 5.76 -7.03 -8.95
CA SER A 131 5.93 -5.69 -9.51
C SER A 131 4.70 -5.32 -10.34
N LYS A 132 4.20 -4.09 -10.19
CA LYS A 132 2.99 -3.63 -10.89
C LYS A 132 3.18 -3.57 -12.42
N ASN A 133 4.44 -3.61 -12.89
CA ASN A 133 4.80 -3.39 -14.27
C ASN A 133 5.44 -4.61 -14.98
N GLU A 134 5.25 -5.84 -14.46
CA GLU A 134 5.91 -7.06 -15.00
C GLU A 134 5.63 -7.38 -16.48
N GLY A 135 4.66 -6.72 -17.13
CA GLY A 135 4.28 -6.97 -18.53
C GLY A 135 4.59 -5.86 -19.55
N GLN A 136 5.07 -4.68 -19.12
CA GLN A 136 5.35 -3.56 -20.03
C GLN A 136 6.85 -3.30 -20.05
N ALA A 137 7.59 -4.04 -20.89
CA ALA A 137 8.96 -3.66 -21.19
C ALA A 137 8.93 -2.43 -22.09
N GLY A 138 9.31 -1.27 -21.54
CA GLY A 138 9.63 -0.10 -22.36
C GLY A 138 10.75 -0.43 -23.34
N GLN A 139 10.76 0.22 -24.50
CA GLN A 139 11.87 0.07 -25.44
C GLN A 139 13.15 0.63 -24.79
N PRO A 140 14.27 -0.12 -24.81
CA PRO A 140 15.55 0.38 -24.36
C PRO A 140 15.92 1.66 -25.12
N VAL A 141 16.39 2.66 -24.40
CA VAL A 141 16.81 3.94 -25.00
C VAL A 141 18.21 3.79 -25.59
N PRO A 142 18.46 4.19 -26.85
CA PRO A 142 19.79 4.18 -27.45
C PRO A 142 20.78 5.05 -26.67
N ASP A 143 22.04 4.61 -26.58
CA ASP A 143 23.08 5.29 -25.78
C ASP A 143 23.28 6.78 -26.13
N ALA A 144 23.03 7.17 -27.38
CA ALA A 144 23.15 8.55 -27.85
C ALA A 144 22.11 9.51 -27.24
N GLU A 145 20.95 9.00 -26.79
CA GLU A 145 19.85 9.81 -26.25
C GLU A 145 19.83 9.82 -24.71
N VAL A 146 20.58 8.92 -24.09
CA VAL A 146 20.58 8.72 -22.62
C VAL A 146 21.00 9.99 -21.88
N ASP A 147 22.00 10.72 -22.36
CA ASP A 147 22.47 11.94 -21.69
C ASP A 147 21.42 13.06 -21.73
N GLN A 148 20.69 13.19 -22.85
CA GLN A 148 19.60 14.17 -22.96
C GLN A 148 18.44 13.80 -22.02
N GLN A 149 18.09 12.52 -21.94
CA GLN A 149 17.04 12.04 -21.05
C GLN A 149 17.41 12.19 -19.57
N VAL A 150 18.69 12.00 -19.20
CA VAL A 150 19.19 12.28 -17.84
C VAL A 150 18.91 13.73 -17.45
N GLN A 151 19.20 14.70 -18.33
CA GLN A 151 18.93 16.11 -18.04
C GLN A 151 17.42 16.39 -17.91
N GLN A 152 16.61 15.78 -18.79
CA GLN A 152 15.16 15.92 -18.74
C GLN A 152 14.54 15.33 -17.46
N GLU A 153 14.93 14.11 -17.06
CA GLU A 153 14.46 13.48 -15.82
C GLU A 153 14.85 14.31 -14.61
N LYS A 154 16.09 14.83 -14.56
CA LYS A 154 16.51 15.72 -13.46
C LYS A 154 15.67 16.99 -13.39
N MET A 155 15.43 17.66 -14.52
CA MET A 155 14.59 18.86 -14.55
C MET A 155 13.16 18.56 -14.10
N GLN A 156 12.56 17.49 -14.62
CA GLN A 156 11.22 17.05 -14.23
C GLN A 156 11.15 16.70 -12.74
N TYR A 157 12.17 15.99 -12.23
CA TYR A 157 12.28 15.66 -10.82
C TYR A 157 12.33 16.92 -9.96
N GLN A 158 13.17 17.90 -10.28
CA GLN A 158 13.25 19.15 -9.52
C GLN A 158 11.91 19.93 -9.52
N GLN A 159 11.19 19.92 -10.65
CA GLN A 159 9.87 20.56 -10.75
C GLN A 159 8.81 19.85 -9.89
N MET A 160 8.82 18.51 -9.89
CA MET A 160 7.84 17.70 -9.13
C MET A 160 8.22 17.50 -7.66
N LYS A 161 9.49 17.76 -7.28
CA LYS A 161 10.02 17.48 -5.94
C LYS A 161 9.17 18.08 -4.81
N PRO A 162 8.72 19.35 -4.86
CA PRO A 162 7.87 19.90 -3.79
C PRO A 162 6.53 19.16 -3.65
N MET A 163 5.92 18.79 -4.77
CA MET A 163 4.66 18.02 -4.78
C MET A 163 4.87 16.62 -4.20
N MET A 164 5.94 15.92 -4.59
CA MET A 164 6.28 14.60 -4.04
C MET A 164 6.63 14.66 -2.55
N ALA A 165 7.36 15.70 -2.12
CA ALA A 165 7.67 15.90 -0.72
C ALA A 165 6.39 16.08 0.12
N ALA A 166 5.41 16.84 -0.39
CA ALA A 166 4.11 17.00 0.27
C ALA A 166 3.29 15.70 0.27
N MET A 167 3.31 14.95 -0.84
CA MET A 167 2.60 13.67 -0.96
C MET A 167 3.17 12.57 -0.06
N PHE A 168 4.48 12.52 0.08
CA PHE A 168 5.17 11.52 0.91
C PHE A 168 5.38 12.00 2.35
N ASP A 169 4.98 13.22 2.69
CA ASP A 169 5.07 13.69 4.06
C ASP A 169 4.19 12.83 4.98
N GLY A 170 4.79 12.31 6.04
CA GLY A 170 4.12 11.37 6.94
C GLY A 170 3.71 10.04 6.32
N MET A 171 4.07 9.74 5.05
CA MET A 171 3.69 8.48 4.42
C MET A 171 4.31 7.29 5.16
N LYS A 172 3.50 6.29 5.47
CA LYS A 172 3.94 4.99 5.99
C LYS A 172 3.15 3.88 5.30
N VAL A 173 3.87 2.97 4.64
CA VAL A 173 3.33 1.71 4.12
C VAL A 173 3.92 0.57 4.93
N GLU A 174 3.06 -0.29 5.47
CA GLU A 174 3.44 -1.47 6.21
C GLU A 174 2.63 -2.67 5.70
N ILE A 175 3.33 -3.68 5.22
CA ILE A 175 2.75 -4.96 4.81
C ILE A 175 3.33 -6.03 5.71
N SER A 176 2.47 -6.69 6.48
CA SER A 176 2.84 -7.81 7.33
C SER A 176 2.10 -9.06 6.88
N ALA A 177 2.77 -10.20 6.92
CA ALA A 177 2.19 -11.50 6.59
C ALA A 177 2.55 -12.51 7.66
N ARG A 178 1.53 -13.04 8.35
CA ARG A 178 1.65 -14.24 9.18
C ARG A 178 1.52 -15.45 8.26
N LEU A 179 2.58 -16.26 8.23
CA LEU A 179 2.76 -17.32 7.26
C LEU A 179 2.59 -18.71 7.89
N PRO A 180 2.09 -19.70 7.11
CA PRO A 180 1.90 -21.05 7.59
C PRO A 180 3.24 -21.79 7.50
N GLY A 181 3.93 -21.95 8.62
CA GLY A 181 5.22 -22.63 8.70
C GLY A 181 6.37 -21.73 9.19
N LYS A 182 7.61 -22.21 9.03
CA LYS A 182 8.82 -21.49 9.45
C LYS A 182 9.39 -20.71 8.27
N VAL A 183 9.59 -19.41 8.45
CA VAL A 183 10.32 -18.59 7.48
C VAL A 183 11.80 -19.02 7.48
N ALA A 184 12.27 -19.49 6.33
CA ALA A 184 13.63 -19.96 6.11
C ALA A 184 14.51 -18.86 5.52
N GLU A 185 13.96 -18.04 4.63
CA GLU A 185 14.67 -16.95 3.96
C GLU A 185 13.72 -15.75 3.82
N ALA A 186 14.25 -14.54 3.97
CA ALA A 186 13.51 -13.29 3.76
C ALA A 186 14.42 -12.26 3.08
N ASN A 187 14.00 -11.77 1.92
CA ASN A 187 14.64 -10.66 1.22
C ASN A 187 13.74 -9.43 1.28
N ILE A 188 14.31 -8.25 1.58
CA ILE A 188 13.63 -6.97 1.84
C ILE A 188 12.70 -6.98 3.06
N PHE A 189 11.98 -8.07 3.34
CA PHE A 189 11.22 -8.26 4.56
C PHE A 189 12.12 -8.41 5.78
N THR A 190 11.65 -7.85 6.90
CA THR A 190 12.09 -8.21 8.25
C THR A 190 11.26 -9.39 8.75
N GLN A 191 11.81 -10.21 9.65
CA GLN A 191 11.14 -11.41 10.16
C GLN A 191 11.14 -11.43 11.68
N LYS A 192 10.00 -11.78 12.26
CA LYS A 192 9.86 -12.22 13.66
C LYS A 192 8.95 -13.44 13.71
N ASP A 193 9.47 -14.56 14.20
CA ASP A 193 8.77 -15.86 14.21
C ASP A 193 8.29 -16.26 12.81
N ASN A 194 6.98 -16.49 12.64
CA ASN A 194 6.33 -16.76 11.36
C ASN A 194 5.70 -15.52 10.72
N VAL A 195 6.05 -14.32 11.19
CA VAL A 195 5.59 -13.05 10.63
C VAL A 195 6.71 -12.39 9.86
N ALA A 196 6.45 -12.09 8.60
CA ALA A 196 7.31 -11.26 7.76
C ALA A 196 6.70 -9.87 7.62
N THR A 197 7.53 -8.82 7.64
CA THR A 197 7.07 -7.42 7.58
C THR A 197 7.95 -6.59 6.67
N LEU A 198 7.32 -5.90 5.72
CA LEU A 198 7.90 -4.88 4.86
C LEU A 198 7.35 -3.53 5.29
N GLN A 199 8.25 -2.56 5.46
CA GLN A 199 7.88 -1.20 5.84
C GLN A 199 8.62 -0.20 4.96
N ILE A 200 7.88 0.75 4.39
CA ILE A 200 8.41 1.87 3.61
C ILE A 200 7.85 3.16 4.19
N THR A 201 8.73 4.13 4.43
CA THR A 201 8.35 5.49 4.83
C THR A 201 8.55 6.47 3.70
N GLY A 202 7.80 7.58 3.71
CA GLY A 202 7.99 8.65 2.73
C GLY A 202 9.39 9.25 2.75
N LYS A 203 10.05 9.31 3.91
CA LYS A 203 11.46 9.72 4.02
C LYS A 203 12.39 8.78 3.25
N GLN A 204 12.20 7.47 3.37
CA GLN A 204 13.00 6.48 2.64
C GLN A 204 12.74 6.58 1.13
N MET A 205 11.48 6.75 0.72
CA MET A 205 11.12 6.94 -0.69
C MET A 205 11.80 8.19 -1.27
N MET A 206 11.68 9.34 -0.60
CA MET A 206 12.32 10.58 -1.03
C MET A 206 13.84 10.45 -1.10
N ALA A 207 14.48 9.85 -0.09
CA ALA A 207 15.92 9.64 -0.10
C ALA A 207 16.38 8.74 -1.25
N ALA A 208 15.64 7.67 -1.56
CA ALA A 208 15.92 6.81 -2.70
C ALA A 208 15.78 7.58 -4.03
N MET A 209 14.72 8.36 -4.21
CA MET A 209 14.53 9.18 -5.41
C MET A 209 15.61 10.26 -5.56
N GLU A 210 16.00 10.94 -4.48
CA GLU A 210 17.10 11.91 -4.49
C GLU A 210 18.43 11.26 -4.86
N LYS A 211 18.71 10.07 -4.33
CA LYS A 211 19.91 9.32 -4.67
C LYS A 211 19.94 8.93 -6.15
N ILE A 212 18.83 8.41 -6.67
CA ILE A 212 18.71 8.04 -8.10
C ILE A 212 18.93 9.26 -8.98
N ASN A 213 18.29 10.39 -8.67
CA ASN A 213 18.39 11.61 -9.48
C ASN A 213 19.71 12.37 -9.28
N GLY A 214 20.41 12.15 -8.17
CA GLY A 214 21.72 12.76 -7.87
C GLY A 214 22.90 11.98 -8.45
N ASP A 215 22.72 10.70 -8.80
CA ASP A 215 23.77 9.84 -9.35
C ASP A 215 23.50 9.52 -10.83
N ASP A 216 24.26 10.15 -11.72
CA ASP A 216 24.16 9.95 -13.17
C ASP A 216 24.28 8.48 -13.57
N LYS A 217 25.08 7.67 -12.88
CA LYS A 217 25.22 6.25 -13.23
C LYS A 217 23.94 5.49 -12.93
N LEU A 218 23.31 5.75 -11.78
CA LEU A 218 22.04 5.14 -11.40
C LEU A 218 20.91 5.60 -12.32
N LEU A 219 20.84 6.90 -12.62
CA LEU A 219 19.81 7.44 -13.50
C LEU A 219 19.94 6.90 -14.93
N LYS A 220 21.17 6.82 -15.46
CA LYS A 220 21.44 6.19 -16.76
C LYS A 220 21.05 4.71 -16.77
N ALA A 221 21.36 3.97 -15.69
CA ALA A 221 20.99 2.56 -15.59
C ALA A 221 19.46 2.39 -15.61
N LYS A 222 18.73 3.22 -14.86
CA LYS A 222 17.26 3.26 -14.86
C LYS A 222 16.70 3.58 -16.25
N ILE A 223 17.22 4.61 -16.92
CA ILE A 223 16.77 5.02 -18.27
C ILE A 223 17.01 3.89 -19.28
N LYS A 224 18.20 3.26 -19.26
CA LYS A 224 18.55 2.16 -20.17
C LYS A 224 17.71 0.91 -19.94
N ALA A 225 17.34 0.63 -18.69
CA ALA A 225 16.45 -0.48 -18.36
C ALA A 225 15.04 -0.29 -18.95
N GLY A 226 14.67 0.94 -19.29
CA GLY A 226 13.35 1.29 -19.81
C GLY A 226 12.30 1.35 -18.70
N LYS A 227 11.13 1.90 -19.02
CA LYS A 227 10.00 1.90 -18.09
C LYS A 227 9.49 0.47 -17.89
N GLY A 228 9.11 0.16 -16.65
CA GLY A 228 8.33 -1.01 -16.31
C GLY A 228 9.08 -2.12 -15.58
N LYS A 229 9.76 -3.02 -16.30
CA LYS A 229 10.28 -4.26 -15.70
C LYS A 229 11.43 -3.98 -14.71
N GLY A 230 11.21 -4.34 -13.44
CA GLY A 230 12.22 -4.22 -12.38
C GLY A 230 12.34 -2.82 -11.79
N GLU A 231 11.44 -1.89 -12.11
CA GLU A 231 11.43 -0.55 -11.52
C GLU A 231 11.19 -0.60 -10.00
N ASP A 232 10.27 -1.46 -9.55
CA ASP A 232 10.00 -1.68 -8.13
C ASP A 232 11.22 -2.32 -7.43
N ASP A 233 11.85 -3.32 -8.05
CA ASP A 233 13.07 -3.96 -7.53
C ASP A 233 14.23 -2.96 -7.43
N PHE A 234 14.39 -2.10 -8.43
CA PHE A 234 15.40 -1.05 -8.43
C PHE A 234 15.16 -0.05 -7.31
N MET A 235 13.90 0.36 -7.10
CA MET A 235 13.51 1.23 -6.00
C MET A 235 13.75 0.56 -4.64
N PHE A 236 13.39 -0.72 -4.48
CA PHE A 236 13.66 -1.46 -3.26
C PHE A 236 15.15 -1.65 -2.99
N GLU A 237 15.98 -1.85 -4.01
CA GLU A 237 17.43 -1.86 -3.84
C GLU A 237 17.91 -0.53 -3.26
N GLN A 238 17.36 0.60 -3.71
CA GLN A 238 17.74 1.92 -3.18
C GLN A 238 17.21 2.16 -1.76
N ILE A 239 16.03 1.65 -1.42
CA ILE A 239 15.41 1.81 -0.09
C ILE A 239 16.04 0.88 0.95
N PHE A 240 16.25 -0.38 0.60
CA PHE A 240 16.63 -1.46 1.53
C PHE A 240 18.09 -1.90 1.40
N GLY A 241 18.81 -1.47 0.36
CA GLY A 241 20.19 -1.88 0.08
C GLY A 241 20.34 -3.35 -0.29
N LYS A 242 19.24 -4.03 -0.66
CA LYS A 242 19.21 -5.45 -1.03
C LYS A 242 18.71 -5.61 -2.46
N LYS A 243 19.38 -6.45 -3.23
CA LYS A 243 19.00 -6.78 -4.60
C LYS A 243 17.93 -7.87 -4.64
N GLY A 244 17.20 -7.92 -5.76
CA GLY A 244 16.21 -8.95 -6.04
C GLY A 244 14.83 -8.64 -5.44
N PRO A 245 13.84 -9.50 -5.70
CA PRO A 245 12.45 -9.23 -5.38
C PRO A 245 12.21 -9.26 -3.87
N ALA A 246 11.20 -8.52 -3.42
CA ALA A 246 10.70 -8.64 -2.06
C ALA A 246 10.01 -9.99 -1.91
N GLN A 247 10.66 -10.93 -1.21
CA GLN A 247 10.18 -12.30 -1.08
C GLN A 247 10.48 -12.94 0.27
N VAL A 248 9.66 -13.92 0.64
CA VAL A 248 9.80 -14.73 1.85
C VAL A 248 9.59 -16.18 1.51
N LYS A 249 10.54 -17.04 1.87
CA LYS A 249 10.47 -18.49 1.69
C LYS A 249 10.12 -19.17 3.00
N VAL A 250 9.15 -20.06 2.96
CA VAL A 250 8.58 -20.77 4.10
C VAL A 250 8.73 -22.26 3.90
N THR A 251 9.14 -22.95 4.97
CA THR A 251 9.38 -24.40 5.00
C THR A 251 8.79 -25.03 6.26
N GLY A 252 8.73 -26.35 6.29
CA GLY A 252 8.28 -27.11 7.46
C GLY A 252 6.78 -27.43 7.43
N ALA A 253 6.21 -27.70 8.61
CA ALA A 253 4.81 -28.08 8.73
C ALA A 253 3.91 -26.89 8.39
N ASN A 254 3.31 -26.94 7.19
CA ASN A 254 2.38 -25.94 6.70
C ASN A 254 0.95 -26.37 7.08
N ALA A 255 0.61 -26.22 8.36
CA ALA A 255 -0.78 -26.38 8.80
C ALA A 255 -1.57 -25.08 8.57
N PRO A 256 -2.89 -25.15 8.31
CA PRO A 256 -3.74 -23.97 8.31
C PRO A 256 -3.61 -23.20 9.63
N LEU A 257 -3.47 -21.88 9.54
CA LEU A 257 -3.41 -20.99 10.70
C LEU A 257 -4.80 -20.76 11.32
N PHE A 258 -5.86 -20.97 10.53
CA PHE A 258 -7.25 -20.85 10.95
C PHE A 258 -8.17 -21.65 10.01
N ASP A 259 -9.39 -21.95 10.48
CA ASP A 259 -10.44 -22.53 9.62
C ASP A 259 -11.07 -21.45 8.75
N TYR A 260 -10.61 -21.40 7.49
CA TYR A 260 -11.08 -20.43 6.52
C TYR A 260 -12.59 -20.53 6.25
N LYS A 261 -13.14 -21.73 6.12
CA LYS A 261 -14.56 -21.92 5.80
C LYS A 261 -15.45 -21.45 6.96
N ALA A 262 -15.06 -21.77 8.19
CA ALA A 262 -15.79 -21.33 9.38
C ALA A 262 -15.77 -19.80 9.53
N GLU A 263 -14.62 -19.15 9.33
CA GLU A 263 -14.51 -17.69 9.43
C GLU A 263 -15.27 -16.96 8.33
N VAL A 264 -15.22 -17.45 7.08
CA VAL A 264 -16.02 -16.88 5.97
C VAL A 264 -17.51 -17.06 6.22
N ALA A 265 -17.95 -18.22 6.69
CA ALA A 265 -19.37 -18.45 7.02
C ALA A 265 -19.84 -17.47 8.11
N LYS A 266 -19.02 -17.24 9.14
CA LYS A 266 -19.28 -16.26 10.19
C LYS A 266 -19.35 -14.83 9.65
N ALA A 267 -18.40 -14.43 8.80
CA ALA A 267 -18.40 -13.11 8.18
C ALA A 267 -19.66 -12.87 7.34
N LYS A 268 -20.00 -13.82 6.46
CA LYS A 268 -21.20 -13.75 5.59
C LYS A 268 -22.50 -13.66 6.38
N ALA A 269 -22.59 -14.33 7.54
CA ALA A 269 -23.79 -14.26 8.39
C ALA A 269 -24.05 -12.85 8.94
N GLY A 270 -23.01 -12.06 9.21
CA GLY A 270 -23.11 -10.67 9.71
C GLY A 270 -23.07 -9.59 8.62
N GLU A 271 -22.63 -9.94 7.41
CA GLU A 271 -22.27 -9.01 6.34
C GLU A 271 -23.44 -8.10 5.90
N ALA A 272 -24.64 -8.68 5.71
CA ALA A 272 -25.81 -7.89 5.30
C ALA A 272 -26.23 -6.85 6.36
N ALA A 273 -26.17 -7.21 7.64
CA ALA A 273 -26.47 -6.29 8.73
C ALA A 273 -25.40 -5.20 8.85
N MET A 274 -24.12 -5.57 8.67
CA MET A 274 -23.00 -4.62 8.64
C MET A 274 -23.17 -3.58 7.53
N PHE A 275 -23.39 -3.99 6.28
CA PHE A 275 -23.57 -3.05 5.17
C PHE A 275 -24.80 -2.16 5.34
N LYS A 276 -25.91 -2.70 5.86
CA LYS A 276 -27.09 -1.91 6.20
C LYS A 276 -26.79 -0.83 7.25
N ASN A 277 -26.06 -1.18 8.31
CA ASN A 277 -25.69 -0.24 9.37
C ASN A 277 -24.74 0.85 8.88
N LEU A 278 -23.84 0.50 7.96
CA LEU A 278 -22.93 1.44 7.31
C LEU A 278 -23.61 2.29 6.22
N GLY A 279 -24.83 1.94 5.81
CA GLY A 279 -25.57 2.64 4.75
C GLY A 279 -24.94 2.49 3.38
N VAL A 280 -24.29 1.35 3.10
CA VAL A 280 -23.62 1.04 1.83
C VAL A 280 -24.25 -0.20 1.19
N THR A 281 -24.03 -0.36 -0.11
CA THR A 281 -24.52 -1.52 -0.87
C THR A 281 -23.46 -2.62 -0.88
N PRO A 282 -23.83 -3.89 -0.68
CA PRO A 282 -22.89 -5.00 -0.84
C PRO A 282 -22.23 -4.99 -2.22
N PRO A 283 -20.95 -5.37 -2.34
CA PRO A 283 -20.29 -5.46 -3.65
C PRO A 283 -20.95 -6.52 -4.53
N ALA A 284 -20.92 -6.30 -5.85
CA ALA A 284 -21.28 -7.32 -6.82
C ALA A 284 -20.26 -8.46 -6.74
N LYS A 285 -20.75 -9.71 -6.73
CA LYS A 285 -19.91 -10.91 -6.69
C LYS A 285 -19.57 -11.38 -8.10
#